data_AF-A0A531KNS0-F1
#
_entry.id   AF-A0A531KNS0-F1
#
_cell.length_a   1.000
_cell.length_b   1.000
_cell.length_c   1.000
_cell.angle_alpha   90.00
_cell.angle_beta   90.00
_cell.angle_gamma   90.00
#
_symmetry.space_group_name_H-M   'P 1'
#
loop_
_entity.id
_entity.type
_entity.pdbx_description
1 polymer ?
#
loop_
_entity_poly.entity_id
_entity_poly.type
_entity_poly.pdbx_seq_one_letter_code
_entity_poly.pdbx_strand_id
1 'polypeptide(L)'
;EQMIRIAAGEKLAIKQSDVRLNGWAVESRLYAEDPYRNFLPSIGRLTRYRPPQEGRSGDIVIRNDTGVTEGSEISMFYDPMVAKLCTWAPTRLAAIDAMSEALDSFVVDGIEHNMPFLAALMQHPRWREGRISTAFISEEYPDGFAPIVPDSEEKAVLAAIATAVELLRRDRLDRLGGRLAPHSGVLKRDWVVKIGKDYLSASVIEGMISIPMELGLSIDGGTALTVASDWRPGDL
;
A
#
# COMPACT_ATOMS: atom_id res chain seq x y z
N GLU A 1 21.65 -20.97 4.26
CA GLU A 1 22.10 -22.17 4.99
C GLU A 1 23.02 -23.08 4.16
N GLN A 2 22.54 -23.76 3.11
CA GLN A 2 23.35 -24.74 2.34
C GLN A 2 24.67 -24.16 1.79
N MET A 3 24.69 -22.88 1.40
CA MET A 3 25.92 -22.20 0.97
C MET A 3 27.04 -22.25 2.03
N ILE A 4 26.70 -22.06 3.32
CA ILE A 4 27.68 -22.09 4.42
C ILE A 4 28.20 -23.51 4.63
N ARG A 5 27.30 -24.51 4.59
CA ARG A 5 27.65 -25.93 4.74
C ARG A 5 28.62 -26.40 3.65
N ILE A 6 28.33 -26.08 2.40
CA ILE A 6 29.21 -26.42 1.26
C ILE A 6 30.57 -25.72 1.40
N ALA A 7 30.59 -24.45 1.80
CA ALA A 7 31.84 -23.73 2.03
C ALA A 7 32.70 -24.37 3.15
N ALA A 8 32.06 -24.99 4.14
CA ALA A 8 32.72 -25.78 5.18
C ALA A 8 33.12 -27.21 4.75
N GLY A 9 32.94 -27.56 3.47
CA GLY A 9 33.30 -28.87 2.92
C GLY A 9 32.23 -29.95 3.09
N GLU A 10 31.03 -29.62 3.59
CA GLU A 10 29.91 -30.56 3.64
C GLU A 10 29.33 -30.83 2.24
N LYS A 11 28.67 -31.98 2.09
CA LYS A 11 27.90 -32.30 0.89
C LYS A 11 26.50 -31.69 0.99
N LEU A 12 25.82 -31.51 -0.15
CA LEU A 12 24.41 -31.15 -0.19
C LEU A 12 23.58 -32.17 0.60
N ALA A 13 22.73 -31.67 1.50
CA ALA A 13 21.86 -32.51 2.33
C ALA A 13 20.67 -33.11 1.56
N ILE A 14 20.39 -32.59 0.36
CA ILE A 14 19.27 -32.98 -0.49
C ILE A 14 19.78 -33.55 -1.81
N LYS A 15 19.07 -34.54 -2.34
CA LYS A 15 19.26 -35.05 -3.70
C LYS A 15 18.37 -34.29 -4.66
N GLN A 16 18.64 -34.43 -5.96
CA GLN A 16 17.76 -33.86 -6.99
C GLN A 16 16.32 -34.39 -6.87
N SER A 17 16.16 -35.64 -6.46
CA SER A 17 14.86 -36.26 -6.21
C SER A 17 14.10 -35.68 -5.02
N ASP A 18 14.73 -34.85 -4.18
CA ASP A 18 14.11 -34.26 -2.99
C ASP A 18 13.66 -32.82 -3.24
N VAL A 19 14.17 -32.18 -4.31
CA VAL A 19 13.74 -30.85 -4.74
C VAL A 19 12.29 -30.95 -5.22
N ARG A 20 11.41 -30.24 -4.52
CA ARG A 20 9.98 -30.13 -4.83
C ARG A 20 9.64 -28.67 -5.03
N LEU A 21 8.84 -28.39 -6.04
CA LEU A 21 8.28 -27.07 -6.30
C LEU A 21 6.81 -27.12 -5.90
N ASN A 22 6.41 -26.28 -4.95
CA ASN A 22 5.05 -26.24 -4.44
C ASN A 22 4.57 -24.79 -4.35
N GLY A 23 3.38 -24.53 -4.91
CA GLY A 23 2.80 -23.20 -5.00
C GLY A 23 3.60 -22.27 -5.92
N TRP A 24 3.37 -20.98 -5.72
CA TRP A 24 3.94 -19.88 -6.51
C TRP A 24 4.45 -18.80 -5.57
N ALA A 25 5.53 -18.14 -5.98
CA ALA A 25 6.07 -16.99 -5.27
C ALA A 25 6.27 -15.81 -6.23
N VAL A 26 6.04 -14.60 -5.73
CA VAL A 26 6.30 -13.33 -6.42
C VAL A 26 7.26 -12.52 -5.56
N GLU A 27 8.27 -11.91 -6.18
CA GLU A 27 9.20 -10.99 -5.52
C GLU A 27 9.12 -9.62 -6.18
N SER A 28 8.95 -8.60 -5.36
CA SER A 28 8.95 -7.19 -5.73
C SER A 28 10.13 -6.49 -5.06
N ARG A 29 10.92 -5.75 -5.84
CA ARG A 29 12.04 -4.95 -5.32
C ARG A 29 11.58 -3.52 -5.11
N LEU A 30 11.49 -3.12 -3.85
CA LEU A 30 11.22 -1.75 -3.47
C LEU A 30 12.51 -0.95 -3.64
N TYR A 31 12.45 0.03 -4.54
CA TYR A 31 13.54 0.96 -4.80
C TYR A 31 13.14 2.37 -4.38
N ALA A 32 14.11 3.09 -3.84
CA ALA A 32 14.06 4.53 -3.65
C ALA A 32 14.26 5.22 -5.00
N GLU A 33 13.24 5.14 -5.85
CA GLU A 33 13.19 5.68 -7.21
C GLU A 33 11.83 6.33 -7.46
N ASP A 34 11.80 7.44 -8.17
CA ASP A 34 10.55 8.11 -8.56
C ASP A 34 10.05 7.59 -9.92
N PRO A 35 9.01 6.73 -9.96
CA PRO A 35 8.52 6.17 -11.21
C PRO A 35 7.89 7.22 -12.12
N TYR A 36 7.42 8.35 -11.58
CA TYR A 36 6.81 9.45 -12.34
C TYR A 36 7.85 10.36 -13.00
N ARG A 37 9.11 10.27 -12.57
CA ARG A 37 10.22 11.04 -13.12
C ARG A 37 11.27 10.12 -13.73
N ASN A 38 10.83 9.13 -14.51
CA ASN A 38 11.70 8.19 -15.23
C ASN A 38 12.62 7.40 -14.30
N PHE A 39 12.09 6.94 -13.15
CA PHE A 39 12.79 6.14 -12.15
C PHE A 39 14.08 6.79 -11.63
N LEU A 40 14.07 8.13 -11.50
CA LEU A 40 15.19 8.85 -10.92
C LEU A 40 15.43 8.39 -9.48
N PRO A 41 16.68 8.07 -9.08
CA PRO A 41 16.98 7.72 -7.70
C PRO A 41 16.57 8.82 -6.71
N SER A 42 15.99 8.39 -5.60
CA SER A 42 15.58 9.23 -4.49
C SER A 42 16.50 8.97 -3.30
N ILE A 43 17.09 10.03 -2.76
CA ILE A 43 17.88 9.99 -1.53
C ILE A 43 17.12 10.69 -0.42
N GLY A 44 17.36 10.29 0.81
CA GLY A 44 16.74 10.95 1.96
C GLY A 44 16.48 10.01 3.11
N ARG A 45 15.82 10.56 4.14
CA ARG A 45 15.52 9.84 5.37
C ARG A 45 14.15 9.20 5.29
N LEU A 46 14.06 7.91 5.64
CA LEU A 46 12.80 7.20 5.84
C LEU A 46 12.11 7.78 7.08
N THR A 47 11.16 8.69 6.89
CA THR A 47 10.38 9.28 7.99
C THR A 47 9.32 8.31 8.51
N ARG A 48 8.78 7.46 7.64
CA ARG A 48 8.02 6.26 8.00
C ARG A 48 8.50 5.06 7.21
N TYR A 49 8.52 3.91 7.86
CA TYR A 49 8.77 2.63 7.21
C TYR A 49 7.99 1.55 7.96
N ARG A 50 6.86 1.13 7.39
CA ARG A 50 5.95 0.13 7.96
C ARG A 50 5.69 -0.95 6.90
N PRO A 51 6.47 -2.04 6.90
CA PRO A 51 6.21 -3.17 6.01
C PRO A 51 4.91 -3.89 6.41
N PRO A 52 4.32 -4.67 5.49
CA PRO A 52 3.17 -5.52 5.81
C PRO A 52 3.53 -6.54 6.89
N GLN A 53 2.50 -7.09 7.57
CA GLN A 53 2.72 -8.14 8.54
C GLN A 53 3.31 -9.39 7.87
N GLU A 54 4.52 -9.76 8.28
CA GLU A 54 5.17 -10.98 7.81
C GLU A 54 4.55 -12.23 8.43
N GLY A 55 4.72 -13.35 7.74
CA GLY A 55 4.29 -14.66 8.20
C GLY A 55 3.19 -15.26 7.35
N ARG A 56 2.56 -16.30 7.89
CA ARG A 56 1.50 -17.05 7.20
C ARG A 56 0.13 -16.54 7.64
N SER A 57 -0.70 -16.18 6.67
CA SER A 57 -2.12 -15.88 6.85
C SER A 57 -2.93 -16.78 5.92
N GLY A 58 -3.67 -17.75 6.48
CA GLY A 58 -4.31 -18.79 5.68
C GLY A 58 -3.29 -19.57 4.85
N ASP A 59 -3.46 -19.56 3.52
CA ASP A 59 -2.54 -20.19 2.56
C ASP A 59 -1.55 -19.21 1.92
N ILE A 60 -1.50 -17.97 2.40
CA ILE A 60 -0.58 -16.95 1.92
C ILE A 60 0.58 -16.81 2.90
N VAL A 61 1.78 -16.56 2.37
CA VAL A 61 2.95 -16.18 3.17
C VAL A 61 3.51 -14.87 2.65
N ILE A 62 3.75 -13.92 3.54
CA ILE A 62 4.43 -12.65 3.26
C ILE A 62 5.79 -12.66 3.96
N ARG A 63 6.82 -12.20 3.25
CA ARG A 63 8.18 -12.06 3.75
C ARG A 63 8.78 -10.76 3.24
N ASN A 64 9.47 -10.03 4.10
CA ASN A 64 10.13 -8.78 3.77
C ASN A 64 11.62 -8.85 4.13
N ASP A 65 12.48 -9.03 3.14
CA ASP A 65 13.93 -8.93 3.35
C ASP A 65 14.36 -7.46 3.20
N THR A 66 14.79 -6.83 4.29
CA THR A 66 15.23 -5.42 4.27
C THR A 66 16.54 -5.20 5.04
N GLY A 67 17.30 -4.19 4.61
CA GLY A 67 18.49 -3.70 5.29
C GLY A 67 18.29 -2.33 5.96
N VAL A 68 17.07 -1.81 5.98
CA VAL A 68 16.74 -0.48 6.52
C VAL A 68 15.63 -0.57 7.57
N THR A 69 15.46 0.51 8.33
CA THR A 69 14.42 0.66 9.34
C THR A 69 13.85 2.07 9.29
N GLU A 70 12.73 2.31 9.98
CA GLU A 70 12.20 3.67 10.14
C GLU A 70 13.28 4.58 10.76
N GLY A 71 13.56 5.69 10.08
CA GLY A 71 14.60 6.65 10.44
C GLY A 71 15.96 6.44 9.78
N SER A 72 16.16 5.36 9.03
CA SER A 72 17.36 5.15 8.19
C SER A 72 17.46 6.21 7.08
N GLU A 73 18.68 6.46 6.60
CA GLU A 73 18.97 7.35 5.49
C GLU A 73 19.41 6.55 4.26
N ILE A 74 18.73 6.78 3.13
CA ILE A 74 19.10 6.25 1.83
C ILE A 74 20.14 7.19 1.23
N SER A 75 21.40 6.74 1.23
CA SER A 75 22.52 7.51 0.72
C SER A 75 22.71 7.32 -0.78
N MET A 76 23.36 8.29 -1.44
CA MET A 76 23.76 8.19 -2.85
C MET A 76 24.89 7.19 -3.14
N PHE A 77 25.52 6.61 -2.11
CA PHE A 77 26.74 5.80 -2.25
C PHE A 77 26.48 4.30 -2.50
N TYR A 78 25.22 3.86 -2.37
CA TYR A 78 24.84 2.46 -2.48
C TYR A 78 23.65 2.29 -3.44
N ASP A 79 23.32 1.04 -3.74
CA ASP A 79 22.12 0.67 -4.49
C ASP A 79 20.86 1.20 -3.77
N PRO A 80 19.90 1.83 -4.46
CA PRO A 80 18.71 2.42 -3.84
C PRO A 80 17.66 1.40 -3.38
N MET A 81 17.99 0.10 -3.33
CA MET A 81 17.05 -0.93 -2.90
C MET A 81 16.76 -0.83 -1.41
N VAL A 82 15.48 -0.63 -1.09
CA VAL A 82 14.96 -0.49 0.28
C VAL A 82 14.61 -1.86 0.85
N ALA A 83 13.92 -2.69 0.06
CA ALA A 83 13.46 -3.99 0.51
C ALA A 83 13.17 -4.94 -0.65
N LYS A 84 13.16 -6.23 -0.35
CA LYS A 84 12.58 -7.27 -1.20
C LYS A 84 11.32 -7.79 -0.53
N LEU A 85 10.17 -7.45 -1.09
CA LEU A 85 8.89 -7.97 -0.65
C LEU A 85 8.59 -9.24 -1.43
N CYS A 86 8.36 -10.33 -0.72
CA CYS A 86 8.09 -11.64 -1.29
C CYS A 86 6.75 -12.15 -0.79
N THR A 87 5.94 -12.67 -1.69
CA THR A 87 4.70 -13.38 -1.35
C THR A 87 4.75 -14.81 -1.89
N TRP A 88 4.04 -15.71 -1.22
CA TRP A 88 3.80 -17.07 -1.69
C TRP A 88 2.33 -17.46 -1.48
N ALA A 89 1.79 -18.24 -2.41
CA ALA A 89 0.46 -18.84 -2.31
C ALA A 89 0.37 -20.13 -3.15
N PRO A 90 -0.72 -20.93 -3.04
CA PRO A 90 -0.89 -22.17 -3.83
C PRO A 90 -1.00 -21.93 -5.33
N THR A 91 -1.54 -20.79 -5.76
CA THR A 91 -1.70 -20.43 -7.18
C THR A 91 -0.98 -19.12 -7.50
N ARG A 92 -0.61 -18.95 -8.78
CA ARG A 92 0.07 -17.74 -9.26
C ARG A 92 -0.75 -16.48 -8.99
N LEU A 93 -2.05 -16.51 -9.31
CA LEU A 93 -2.93 -15.37 -9.12
C LEU A 93 -3.07 -15.04 -7.63
N ALA A 94 -3.22 -16.04 -6.75
CA ALA A 94 -3.26 -15.80 -5.31
C ALA A 94 -1.97 -15.17 -4.77
N ALA A 95 -0.80 -15.53 -5.32
CA ALA A 95 0.47 -14.90 -4.92
C ALA A 95 0.57 -13.45 -5.42
N ILE A 96 0.02 -13.15 -6.61
CA ILE A 96 -0.05 -11.80 -7.16
C ILE A 96 -1.04 -10.93 -6.37
N ASP A 97 -2.21 -11.47 -6.02
CA ASP A 97 -3.22 -10.77 -5.22
C ASP A 97 -2.67 -10.46 -3.83
N ALA A 98 -2.02 -11.44 -3.19
CA ALA A 98 -1.28 -11.23 -1.94
C ALA A 98 -0.18 -10.17 -2.07
N MET A 99 0.53 -10.13 -3.21
CA MET A 99 1.55 -9.10 -3.44
C MET A 99 0.93 -7.71 -3.60
N SER A 100 -0.22 -7.60 -4.26
CA SER A 100 -0.95 -6.34 -4.39
C SER A 100 -1.35 -5.81 -3.01
N GLU A 101 -2.00 -6.63 -2.18
CA GLU A 101 -2.41 -6.26 -0.82
C GLU A 101 -1.20 -5.93 0.08
N ALA A 102 -0.10 -6.69 -0.05
CA ALA A 102 1.12 -6.44 0.69
C ALA A 102 1.81 -5.12 0.29
N LEU A 103 1.73 -4.72 -0.98
CA LEU A 103 2.22 -3.42 -1.45
C LEU A 103 1.31 -2.28 -0.97
N ASP A 104 -0.01 -2.45 -1.00
CA ASP A 104 -0.98 -1.44 -0.57
C ASP A 104 -0.91 -1.15 0.94
N SER A 105 -0.55 -2.15 1.75
CA SER A 105 -0.37 -2.03 3.20
C SER A 105 1.04 -1.59 3.63
N PHE A 106 1.99 -1.50 2.70
CA PHE A 106 3.34 -1.05 2.99
C PHE A 106 3.37 0.48 3.00
N VAL A 107 3.81 1.09 4.10
CA VAL A 107 3.98 2.55 4.20
C VAL A 107 5.45 2.92 4.17
N VAL A 108 5.84 3.78 3.22
CA VAL A 108 7.17 4.38 3.12
C VAL A 108 7.00 5.88 2.91
N ASP A 109 7.55 6.71 3.78
CA ASP A 109 7.51 8.18 3.67
C ASP A 109 8.90 8.79 3.77
N GLY A 110 9.11 9.95 3.13
CA GLY A 110 10.33 10.75 3.22
C GLY A 110 11.31 10.58 2.06
N ILE A 111 11.00 9.67 1.14
CA ILE A 111 11.66 9.48 -0.16
C ILE A 111 10.58 9.20 -1.22
N GLU A 112 10.94 9.36 -2.48
CA GLU A 112 10.16 8.81 -3.59
C GLU A 112 10.50 7.32 -3.77
N HIS A 113 9.51 6.51 -4.16
CA HIS A 113 9.67 5.07 -4.27
C HIS A 113 8.81 4.44 -5.37
N ASN A 114 9.25 3.29 -5.89
CA ASN A 114 8.62 2.63 -7.03
C ASN A 114 7.36 1.80 -6.70
N MET A 115 6.93 1.75 -5.44
CA MET A 115 5.76 0.93 -5.03
C MET A 115 4.48 1.18 -5.83
N PRO A 116 4.08 2.43 -6.17
CA PRO A 116 2.88 2.66 -6.97
C PRO A 116 2.95 1.98 -8.34
N PHE A 117 4.14 1.94 -8.96
CA PHE A 117 4.37 1.23 -10.20
C PHE A 117 4.25 -0.29 -10.02
N LEU A 118 4.82 -0.83 -8.93
CA LEU A 118 4.72 -2.26 -8.62
C LEU A 118 3.27 -2.69 -8.35
N ALA A 119 2.50 -1.88 -7.61
CA ALA A 119 1.09 -2.15 -7.34
C ALA A 119 0.26 -2.13 -8.64
N ALA A 120 0.49 -1.14 -9.51
CA ALA A 120 -0.13 -1.10 -10.84
C ALA A 120 0.22 -2.33 -11.68
N LEU A 121 1.47 -2.81 -11.61
CA LEU A 121 1.90 -4.01 -12.31
C LEU A 121 1.17 -5.27 -11.83
N MET A 122 0.91 -5.42 -10.53
CA MET A 122 0.15 -6.56 -9.99
C MET A 122 -1.28 -6.65 -10.53
N GLN A 123 -1.85 -5.50 -10.93
CA GLN A 123 -3.17 -5.41 -11.54
C GLN A 123 -3.14 -5.47 -13.08
N HIS A 124 -1.97 -5.37 -13.71
CA HIS A 124 -1.86 -5.32 -15.16
C HIS A 124 -2.32 -6.62 -15.84
N PRO A 125 -3.25 -6.60 -16.82
CA PRO A 125 -3.82 -7.82 -17.41
C PRO A 125 -2.79 -8.80 -17.97
N ARG A 126 -1.83 -8.31 -18.79
CA ARG A 126 -0.74 -9.15 -19.33
C ARG A 126 0.15 -9.75 -18.24
N TRP A 127 0.38 -9.06 -17.13
CA TRP A 127 1.14 -9.58 -15.99
C TRP A 127 0.37 -10.71 -15.31
N ARG A 128 -0.92 -10.51 -15.04
CA ARG A 128 -1.82 -11.51 -14.43
C ARG A 128 -2.01 -12.75 -15.33
N GLU A 129 -2.11 -12.56 -16.63
CA GLU A 129 -2.17 -13.64 -17.63
C GLU A 129 -0.83 -14.39 -17.81
N GLY A 130 0.29 -13.77 -17.42
CA GLY A 130 1.63 -14.33 -17.63
C GLY A 130 2.15 -14.18 -19.07
N ARG A 131 1.52 -13.33 -19.90
CA ARG A 131 1.97 -13.01 -21.26
C ARG A 131 3.08 -11.94 -21.23
N ILE A 132 4.20 -12.31 -20.63
CA ILE A 132 5.35 -11.45 -20.39
C ILE A 132 6.51 -11.75 -21.35
N SER A 133 7.27 -10.71 -21.68
CA SER A 133 8.54 -10.77 -22.42
C SER A 133 9.58 -9.94 -21.67
N THR A 134 10.86 -10.02 -22.05
CA THR A 134 11.88 -9.11 -21.51
C THR A 134 11.69 -7.66 -21.98
N ALA A 135 10.85 -7.43 -22.99
CA ALA A 135 10.46 -6.11 -23.48
C ALA A 135 9.13 -5.62 -22.88
N PHE A 136 8.52 -6.38 -21.95
CA PHE A 136 7.20 -6.09 -21.41
C PHE A 136 7.05 -4.65 -20.89
N ILE A 137 8.00 -4.16 -20.11
CA ILE A 137 7.93 -2.79 -19.56
C ILE A 137 8.03 -1.73 -20.66
N SER A 138 8.92 -1.90 -21.64
CA SER A 138 9.02 -0.97 -22.77
C SER A 138 7.80 -1.02 -23.71
N GLU A 139 7.10 -2.16 -23.78
CA GLU A 139 5.88 -2.32 -24.57
C GLU A 139 4.66 -1.67 -23.89
N GLU A 140 4.49 -1.87 -22.58
CA GLU A 140 3.32 -1.38 -21.84
C GLU A 140 3.48 0.04 -21.27
N TYR A 141 4.72 0.48 -21.05
CA TYR A 141 5.06 1.80 -20.52
C TYR A 141 6.09 2.53 -21.41
N PRO A 142 5.81 2.72 -22.72
CA PRO A 142 6.77 3.32 -23.66
C PRO A 142 7.12 4.77 -23.30
N ASP A 143 6.19 5.50 -22.68
CA ASP A 143 6.35 6.89 -22.26
C ASP A 143 6.59 7.04 -20.74
N GLY A 144 6.94 5.93 -20.07
CA GLY A 144 7.13 5.86 -18.62
C GLY A 144 5.84 5.61 -17.85
N PHE A 145 5.93 5.64 -16.51
CA PHE A 145 4.80 5.41 -15.62
C PHE A 145 4.09 6.73 -15.30
N ALA A 146 2.79 6.78 -15.60
CA ALA A 146 1.96 7.94 -15.31
C ALA A 146 1.08 7.70 -14.07
N PRO A 147 0.77 8.74 -13.28
CA PRO A 147 -0.23 8.64 -12.23
C PRO A 147 -1.58 8.21 -12.79
N ILE A 148 -2.26 7.31 -12.09
CA ILE A 148 -3.66 7.01 -12.35
C ILE A 148 -4.48 8.21 -11.86
N VAL A 149 -5.19 8.86 -12.78
CA VAL A 149 -6.07 9.97 -12.45
C VAL A 149 -7.45 9.38 -12.14
N PRO A 150 -7.95 9.51 -10.91
CA PRO A 150 -9.25 8.95 -10.57
C PRO A 150 -10.35 9.66 -11.35
N ASP A 151 -11.36 8.90 -11.77
CA ASP A 151 -12.57 9.47 -12.36
C ASP A 151 -13.46 10.15 -11.31
N SER A 152 -14.64 10.65 -11.72
CA SER A 152 -15.55 11.33 -10.80
C SER A 152 -16.12 10.41 -9.71
N GLU A 153 -16.35 9.13 -10.03
CA GLU A 153 -16.89 8.16 -9.07
C GLU A 153 -15.82 7.77 -8.06
N GLU A 154 -14.61 7.48 -8.52
CA GLU A 154 -13.45 7.18 -7.68
C GLU A 154 -13.11 8.37 -6.77
N LYS A 155 -13.15 9.61 -7.28
CA LYS A 155 -12.99 10.83 -6.47
C LYS A 155 -14.07 10.96 -5.41
N ALA A 156 -15.32 10.61 -5.72
CA ALA A 156 -16.40 10.62 -4.74
C ALA A 156 -16.16 9.61 -3.61
N VAL A 157 -15.70 8.41 -3.95
CA VAL A 157 -15.32 7.38 -2.95
C VAL A 157 -14.16 7.88 -2.08
N LEU A 158 -13.10 8.42 -2.68
CA LEU A 158 -11.96 8.99 -1.94
C LEU A 158 -12.39 10.15 -1.02
N ALA A 159 -13.29 11.02 -1.49
CA ALA A 159 -13.82 12.11 -0.69
C ALA A 159 -14.67 11.63 0.49
N ALA A 160 -15.47 10.58 0.28
CA ALA A 160 -16.25 9.95 1.32
C ALA A 160 -15.35 9.33 2.41
N ILE A 161 -14.31 8.59 2.00
CA ILE A 161 -13.31 8.00 2.91
C ILE A 161 -12.59 9.10 3.71
N ALA A 162 -12.09 10.14 3.04
CA ALA A 162 -11.37 11.24 3.69
C ALA A 162 -12.24 11.96 4.72
N THR A 163 -13.51 12.21 4.39
CA THR A 163 -14.49 12.82 5.30
C THR A 163 -14.73 11.93 6.52
N ALA A 164 -14.97 10.64 6.30
CA ALA A 164 -15.21 9.67 7.36
C ALA A 164 -14.01 9.54 8.33
N VAL A 165 -12.79 9.47 7.79
CA VAL A 165 -11.55 9.43 8.60
C VAL A 165 -11.38 10.70 9.44
N GLU A 166 -11.63 11.88 8.88
CA GLU A 166 -11.55 13.14 9.63
C GLU A 166 -12.61 13.24 10.73
N LEU A 167 -13.83 12.76 10.47
CA LEU A 167 -14.89 12.69 11.48
C LEU A 167 -14.51 11.78 12.64
N LEU A 168 -13.98 10.58 12.37
CA LEU A 168 -13.48 9.68 13.41
C LEU A 168 -12.30 10.28 14.18
N ARG A 169 -11.38 10.95 13.49
CA ARG A 169 -10.25 11.64 14.14
C ARG A 169 -10.75 12.72 15.08
N ARG A 170 -11.76 13.49 14.69
CA ARG A 170 -12.39 14.54 15.52
C ARG A 170 -13.11 13.97 16.73
N ASP A 171 -13.96 12.95 16.54
CA ASP A 171 -14.64 12.28 17.65
C ASP A 171 -13.62 11.72 18.67
N ARG A 172 -12.55 11.08 18.21
CA ARG A 172 -11.45 10.64 19.08
C ARG A 172 -10.85 11.79 19.88
N LEU A 173 -10.58 12.93 19.23
CA LEU A 173 -10.02 14.10 19.89
C LEU A 173 -10.99 14.69 20.92
N ASP A 174 -12.29 14.75 20.62
CA ASP A 174 -13.30 15.26 21.55
C ASP A 174 -13.43 14.38 22.81
N ARG A 175 -13.18 13.07 22.69
CA ARG A 175 -13.22 12.12 23.80
C ARG A 175 -11.93 12.05 24.62
N LEU A 176 -10.88 12.80 24.27
CA LEU A 176 -9.66 12.86 25.08
C LEU A 176 -9.95 13.56 26.43
N GLY A 177 -9.70 12.83 27.52
CA GLY A 177 -9.87 13.35 28.89
C GLY A 177 -8.96 14.54 29.22
N GLY A 178 -9.36 15.33 30.22
CA GLY A 178 -8.59 16.49 30.70
C GLY A 178 -8.80 17.79 29.92
N ARG A 179 -9.80 17.84 29.02
CA ARG A 179 -10.16 19.05 28.28
C ARG A 179 -11.30 19.81 28.95
N LEU A 180 -11.19 21.14 28.97
CA LEU A 180 -12.24 22.05 29.47
C LEU A 180 -13.38 22.25 28.45
N ALA A 181 -13.11 21.98 27.17
CA ALA A 181 -14.07 22.09 26.08
C ALA A 181 -13.78 21.05 24.98
N PRO A 182 -14.78 20.67 24.16
CA PRO A 182 -14.56 19.83 22.98
C PRO A 182 -13.57 20.49 22.01
N HIS A 183 -12.80 19.69 21.30
CA HIS A 183 -11.89 20.14 20.25
C HIS A 183 -12.63 20.68 19.03
N SER A 184 -13.67 19.99 18.61
CA SER A 184 -14.31 20.19 17.29
C SER A 184 -15.47 21.17 17.32
N GLY A 185 -16.00 21.49 18.51
CA GLY A 185 -17.25 22.25 18.66
C GLY A 185 -18.46 21.47 18.15
N VAL A 186 -19.46 22.18 17.60
CA VAL A 186 -20.65 21.55 17.01
C VAL A 186 -20.27 20.85 15.70
N LEU A 187 -20.73 19.60 15.55
CA LEU A 187 -20.53 18.84 14.32
C LEU A 187 -21.12 19.58 13.12
N LYS A 188 -20.26 19.93 12.15
CA LYS A 188 -20.68 20.48 10.87
C LYS A 188 -21.07 19.34 9.94
N ARG A 189 -22.19 19.52 9.23
CA ARG A 189 -22.68 18.54 8.24
C ARG A 189 -22.01 18.70 6.89
N ASP A 190 -21.64 19.92 6.52
CA ASP A 190 -21.07 20.21 5.21
C ASP A 190 -19.56 20.46 5.28
N TRP A 191 -18.86 19.84 4.33
CA TRP A 191 -17.43 19.77 4.23
C TRP A 191 -16.99 20.02 2.79
N VAL A 192 -15.71 20.38 2.64
CA VAL A 192 -15.05 20.45 1.35
C VAL A 192 -13.83 19.56 1.43
N VAL A 193 -13.75 18.56 0.55
CA VAL A 193 -12.60 17.69 0.39
C VAL A 193 -11.79 18.17 -0.80
N LYS A 194 -10.49 18.35 -0.59
CA LYS A 194 -9.57 18.71 -1.66
C LYS A 194 -8.83 17.48 -2.14
N ILE A 195 -8.96 17.14 -3.42
CA ILE A 195 -8.22 16.04 -4.07
C ILE A 195 -7.39 16.65 -5.21
N GLY A 196 -6.09 16.74 -5.02
CA GLY A 196 -5.20 17.44 -5.96
C GLY A 196 -5.60 18.91 -6.12
N LYS A 197 -6.12 19.26 -7.30
CA LYS A 197 -6.61 20.62 -7.63
C LYS A 197 -8.13 20.76 -7.48
N ASP A 198 -8.84 19.65 -7.33
CA ASP A 198 -10.29 19.62 -7.28
C ASP A 198 -10.77 19.83 -5.84
N TYR A 199 -11.95 20.44 -5.72
CA TYR A 199 -12.65 20.64 -4.46
C TYR A 199 -14.04 20.03 -4.61
N LEU A 200 -14.31 19.00 -3.82
CA LEU A 200 -15.59 18.30 -3.79
C LEU A 200 -16.32 18.68 -2.51
N SER A 201 -17.60 18.99 -2.62
CA SER A 201 -18.48 19.17 -1.46
C SER A 201 -18.86 17.80 -0.90
N ALA A 202 -18.85 17.66 0.42
CA ALA A 202 -19.23 16.45 1.11
C ALA A 202 -20.22 16.79 2.22
N SER A 203 -21.40 16.18 2.19
CA SER A 203 -22.45 16.41 3.18
C SER A 203 -22.77 15.12 3.94
N VAL A 204 -22.72 15.21 5.26
CA VAL A 204 -23.14 14.14 6.18
C VAL A 204 -24.67 14.12 6.24
N ILE A 205 -25.26 13.08 5.68
CA ILE A 205 -26.71 12.89 5.64
C ILE A 205 -27.18 12.29 6.96
N GLU A 206 -26.59 11.16 7.33
CA GLU A 206 -26.98 10.35 8.48
C GLU A 206 -25.84 9.44 8.96
N GLY A 207 -26.05 8.77 10.09
CA GLY A 207 -25.11 7.80 10.64
C GLY A 207 -24.49 8.19 11.96
N MET A 208 -23.70 7.27 12.51
CA MET A 208 -23.02 7.44 13.80
C MET A 208 -21.51 7.55 13.59
N ILE A 209 -20.93 8.62 14.13
CA ILE A 209 -19.49 8.82 14.20
C ILE A 209 -18.96 8.08 15.44
N SER A 210 -19.02 6.75 15.38
CA SER A 210 -18.51 5.83 16.40
C SER A 210 -17.88 4.61 15.72
N ILE A 211 -17.29 3.69 16.50
CA ILE A 211 -16.78 2.42 15.97
C ILE A 211 -17.71 1.29 16.48
N PRO A 212 -18.27 0.42 15.61
CA PRO A 212 -18.15 0.43 14.15
C PRO A 212 -18.76 1.69 13.55
N MET A 213 -18.11 2.22 12.51
CA MET A 213 -18.56 3.43 11.82
C MET A 213 -19.54 3.04 10.73
N GLU A 214 -20.63 3.79 10.64
CA GLU A 214 -21.57 3.74 9.53
C GLU A 214 -22.06 5.16 9.26
N LEU A 215 -21.68 5.73 8.12
CA LEU A 215 -21.98 7.10 7.73
C LEU A 215 -22.55 7.15 6.32
N GLY A 216 -23.69 7.82 6.17
CA GLY A 216 -24.24 8.21 4.87
C GLY A 216 -23.69 9.57 4.46
N LEU A 217 -22.95 9.60 3.34
CA LEU A 217 -22.32 10.80 2.78
C LEU A 217 -22.84 11.06 1.36
N SER A 218 -23.15 12.31 1.02
CA SER A 218 -23.34 12.72 -0.38
C SER A 218 -22.18 13.60 -0.82
N ILE A 219 -21.63 13.30 -2.00
CA ILE A 219 -20.53 14.04 -2.59
C ILE A 219 -21.05 14.79 -3.81
N ASP A 220 -20.82 16.11 -3.86
CA ASP A 220 -21.31 17.02 -4.91
C ASP A 220 -22.82 16.91 -5.21
N GLY A 221 -23.60 16.61 -4.16
CA GLY A 221 -25.05 16.43 -4.28
C GLY A 221 -25.45 15.15 -5.02
N GLY A 222 -24.50 14.25 -5.28
CA GLY A 222 -24.75 12.94 -5.88
C GLY A 222 -25.42 11.95 -4.92
N THR A 223 -25.59 10.72 -5.41
CA THR A 223 -26.17 9.61 -4.64
C THR A 223 -25.43 9.40 -3.32
N ALA A 224 -26.19 9.11 -2.26
CA ALA A 224 -25.62 8.80 -0.96
C ALA A 224 -24.74 7.55 -1.02
N LEU A 225 -23.51 7.67 -0.53
CA LEU A 225 -22.56 6.60 -0.30
C LEU A 225 -22.58 6.23 1.18
N THR A 226 -22.68 4.94 1.49
CA THR A 226 -22.54 4.43 2.86
C THR A 226 -21.10 4.01 3.09
N VAL A 227 -20.43 4.68 4.04
CA VAL A 227 -19.09 4.29 4.51
C VAL A 227 -19.25 3.49 5.79
N ALA A 228 -18.92 2.20 5.74
CA ALA A 228 -18.95 1.30 6.89
C ALA A 228 -17.55 0.73 7.17
N SER A 229 -17.07 0.83 8.41
CA SER A 229 -15.74 0.32 8.77
C SER A 229 -15.55 0.14 10.28
N ASP A 230 -14.81 -0.89 10.66
CA ASP A 230 -14.32 -1.11 12.03
C ASP A 230 -12.96 -0.44 12.30
N TRP A 231 -12.36 0.18 11.26
CA TRP A 231 -11.04 0.78 11.32
C TRP A 231 -10.94 1.87 12.39
N ARG A 232 -9.82 1.89 13.12
CA ARG A 232 -9.51 2.90 14.11
C ARG A 232 -8.25 3.68 13.72
N PRO A 233 -8.17 4.98 14.03
CA PRO A 233 -6.95 5.73 13.76
C PRO A 233 -5.72 5.14 14.47
N GLY A 234 -4.81 4.57 13.68
CA GLY A 234 -3.62 3.87 14.14
C GLY A 234 -3.59 2.37 13.82
N ASP A 235 -4.71 1.81 13.36
CA ASP A 235 -4.74 0.46 12.79
C ASP A 235 -4.04 0.47 11.42
N LEU A 236 -3.34 -0.63 11.12
CA LEU A 236 -2.77 -0.94 9.81
C LEU A 236 -3.82 -1.63 8.94
#